data_AF-A0A3Q2NTA0-F1
#
_entry.id   AF-A0A3Q2NTA0-F1
#
_cell.length_a   1.000
_cell.length_b   1.000
_cell.length_c   1.000
_cell.angle_alpha   90.00
_cell.angle_beta   90.00
_cell.angle_gamma   90.00
#
_symmetry.space_group_name_H-M   'P 1'
#
loop_
_entity.id
_entity.type
_entity.pdbx_description
1 polymer ?
#
loop_
_entity_poly.entity_id
_entity_poly.type
_entity_poly.pdbx_seq_one_letter_code
_entity_poly.pdbx_strand_id
1 'polypeptide(L)'
;MLLLLVICLAALPDAGALVEVFRAGVAPRCESRACNPRMGNLALGRRVLTQSVCGNNGTELYCSYADPNANLACGAPKCSKCNAALPLLSHLAGAMSDSSFRHPNTWWQSAEGAESETVQLDLETEFYFTHLILVFRSPRPAAMTLERSQDFGRTWEMLQYYASNCSATFGLEEGKPGGVRNEAGCTSKYSGAYPCSRGEVIYRTLPKWQLLDPFGLEGQQQLKVTNIRIRLLKHQQCPCQAKALASKSKALPARHFAIYDLIVKGSCFCNGHAEQCVPAPKYQPTRDRTNHVVHGKCVCRHNTAGDHCERCAPLYNDRPWQPADGLTGAPHECRKCKCNGHAQSCHFDWTAWRESGQRSGGVCDCLHNTEGRQCERCKAGFYRDPQGPHTAPDSCKQCSCHPTGSMPFHATDGSLCDPSNGNCICKPGVGGAQCDRCMVGYWGLHEYGCRPCDCAGDCDPVTGDCMYGSDLELYNLDGNTSDPVRIFSPHELFSAFHYSEKCECKEQTLTNSKLFCTMNYAYVLKVKVLTAHDKGSHAEVEAKVQKVLSHNTRLKLQRGRVTLYPESWTTRGCTCPILNPGVQYLVAGHLDRKQDRLLVNMKSFVKPWKASLGRKVLTLLKKSCNW
;
A
#
# COMPACT_ATOMS: atom_id res chain seq x y z
N MET A 1 43.39 -42.05 28.68
CA MET A 1 44.30 -40.89 28.52
C MET A 1 43.67 -39.98 27.49
N LEU A 2 42.96 -38.92 27.92
CA LEU A 2 43.45 -37.53 27.94
C LEU A 2 43.92 -37.09 26.54
N LEU A 3 43.22 -36.20 25.84
CA LEU A 3 43.18 -34.78 26.20
C LEU A 3 41.84 -34.10 25.84
N LEU A 4 41.34 -33.33 26.81
CA LEU A 4 40.40 -32.23 26.59
C LEU A 4 41.12 -31.05 25.92
N LEU A 5 40.40 -30.31 25.07
CA LEU A 5 40.62 -28.87 24.95
C LEU A 5 39.27 -28.16 24.77
N VAL A 6 38.95 -27.41 25.82
CA VAL A 6 37.82 -26.47 25.94
C VAL A 6 38.23 -25.17 25.28
N ILE A 7 37.44 -24.65 24.34
CA ILE A 7 37.38 -23.21 24.06
C ILE A 7 35.91 -22.81 23.91
N CYS A 8 35.49 -21.91 24.78
CA CYS A 8 34.16 -21.31 24.84
C CYS A 8 34.17 -19.95 24.12
N LEU A 9 32.99 -19.61 23.58
CA LEU A 9 32.45 -18.26 23.31
C LEU A 9 32.89 -17.50 22.05
N ALA A 10 31.99 -17.51 21.06
CA ALA A 10 31.41 -16.26 20.55
C ALA A 10 29.96 -16.54 20.10
N ALA A 11 29.00 -15.94 20.79
CA ALA A 11 27.59 -15.89 20.39
C ALA A 11 27.36 -14.63 19.55
N LEU A 12 26.61 -14.74 18.44
CA LEU A 12 25.69 -13.74 17.85
C LEU A 12 24.82 -14.48 16.77
N PRO A 13 23.60 -14.00 16.44
CA PRO A 13 22.41 -14.84 16.40
C PRO A 13 21.79 -15.06 14.99
N ASP A 14 20.96 -16.10 14.94
CA ASP A 14 19.82 -16.37 14.04
C ASP A 14 19.71 -15.61 12.71
N ALA A 15 20.05 -16.30 11.62
CA ALA A 15 19.39 -16.13 10.34
C ALA A 15 18.40 -17.30 10.17
N GLY A 16 17.13 -17.02 10.45
CA GLY A 16 16.04 -17.98 10.34
C GLY A 16 15.93 -18.58 8.95
N ALA A 17 16.08 -19.90 8.87
CA ALA A 17 15.74 -20.68 7.69
C ALA A 17 14.22 -20.60 7.47
N LEU A 18 13.82 -19.86 6.43
CA LEU A 18 12.47 -19.92 5.87
C LEU A 18 12.32 -21.30 5.21
N VAL A 19 11.71 -22.24 5.92
CA VAL A 19 11.30 -23.53 5.34
C VAL A 19 10.10 -23.25 4.42
N GLU A 20 10.36 -23.14 3.12
CA GLU A 20 9.35 -23.18 2.07
C GLU A 20 8.67 -24.56 2.07
N VAL A 21 7.44 -24.62 2.59
CA VAL A 21 6.52 -25.73 2.32
C VAL A 21 5.66 -25.33 1.12
N PHE A 22 6.20 -25.45 -0.08
CA PHE A 22 5.38 -25.47 -1.30
C PHE A 22 4.66 -26.83 -1.39
N ARG A 23 3.43 -26.89 -0.88
CA ARG A 23 2.46 -27.92 -1.29
C ARG A 23 1.71 -27.40 -2.51
N ALA A 24 1.95 -28.05 -3.66
CA ALA A 24 1.13 -28.14 -4.87
C ALA A 24 0.30 -26.89 -5.24
N GLY A 25 0.74 -26.22 -6.32
CA GLY A 25 0.21 -24.95 -6.80
C GLY A 25 -1.30 -24.89 -7.05
N VAL A 26 -1.95 -24.06 -6.24
CA VAL A 26 -3.14 -23.30 -6.62
C VAL A 26 -2.74 -21.85 -6.34
N ALA A 27 -2.69 -20.99 -7.36
CA ALA A 27 -2.45 -19.56 -7.15
C ALA A 27 -3.46 -19.00 -6.12
N PRO A 28 -3.10 -18.01 -5.29
CA PRO A 28 -4.04 -17.41 -4.33
C PRO A 28 -5.30 -16.99 -5.07
N ARG A 29 -6.48 -17.45 -4.62
CA ARG A 29 -7.74 -17.19 -5.32
C ARG A 29 -8.12 -15.70 -5.35
N CYS A 30 -7.42 -14.88 -4.56
CA CYS A 30 -7.72 -13.48 -4.30
C CYS A 30 -6.77 -12.48 -4.97
N GLU A 31 -5.93 -12.90 -5.92
CA GLU A 31 -4.90 -12.02 -6.50
C GLU A 31 -5.40 -11.15 -7.67
N SER A 32 -6.60 -11.44 -8.20
CA SER A 32 -7.24 -10.66 -9.28
C SER A 32 -8.75 -10.87 -9.40
N ARG A 33 -9.38 -11.48 -8.39
CA ARG A 33 -10.81 -11.86 -8.41
C ARG A 33 -11.41 -11.75 -7.03
N ALA A 34 -12.73 -11.62 -6.97
CA ALA A 34 -13.49 -11.74 -5.73
C ALA A 34 -13.15 -13.06 -5.01
N CYS A 35 -13.01 -13.00 -3.69
CA CYS A 35 -12.56 -14.11 -2.88
C CYS A 35 -13.32 -14.19 -1.54
N ASN A 36 -13.57 -15.40 -1.04
CA ASN A 36 -14.28 -15.61 0.22
C ASN A 36 -13.52 -16.60 1.11
N PRO A 37 -13.52 -16.42 2.44
CA PRO A 37 -12.94 -17.38 3.36
C PRO A 37 -13.65 -18.74 3.29
N ARG A 38 -12.96 -19.77 3.77
CA ARG A 38 -13.54 -21.13 3.82
C ARG A 38 -14.78 -21.16 4.71
N MET A 39 -15.80 -21.90 4.28
CA MET A 39 -16.97 -22.17 5.10
C MET A 39 -16.65 -23.19 6.20
N GLY A 40 -17.29 -23.03 7.36
CA GLY A 40 -17.16 -23.93 8.49
C GLY A 40 -18.37 -23.85 9.43
N ASN A 41 -18.30 -24.55 10.56
CA ASN A 41 -19.32 -24.44 11.61
C ASN A 41 -18.96 -23.31 12.56
N LEU A 42 -19.78 -22.26 12.60
CA LEU A 42 -19.62 -21.08 13.45
C LEU A 42 -19.82 -21.41 14.94
N ALA A 43 -20.51 -22.50 15.29
CA ALA A 43 -20.68 -22.90 16.68
C ALA A 43 -19.38 -23.46 17.29
N LEU A 44 -18.48 -24.03 16.48
CA LEU A 44 -17.24 -24.63 16.97
C LEU A 44 -16.36 -23.59 17.67
N GLY A 45 -15.91 -23.94 18.87
CA GLY A 45 -15.03 -23.09 19.67
C GLY A 45 -15.71 -21.89 20.31
N ARG A 46 -17.05 -21.78 20.24
CA ARG A 46 -17.87 -20.73 20.87
C ARG A 46 -18.79 -21.30 21.93
N ARG A 47 -19.22 -20.45 22.86
CA ARG A 47 -20.14 -20.85 23.92
C ARG A 47 -21.58 -20.77 23.41
N VAL A 48 -22.28 -21.89 23.45
CA VAL A 48 -23.74 -21.93 23.24
C VAL A 48 -24.44 -21.64 24.57
N LEU A 49 -25.44 -20.77 24.54
CA LEU A 49 -26.24 -20.37 25.70
C LEU A 49 -27.59 -21.09 25.68
N THR A 50 -28.00 -21.61 26.84
CA THR A 50 -29.30 -22.28 27.04
C THR A 50 -29.96 -21.76 28.33
N GLN A 51 -31.29 -21.88 28.45
CA GLN A 51 -32.00 -21.39 29.66
C GLN A 51 -31.87 -22.38 30.81
N SER A 52 -31.96 -23.68 30.51
CA SER A 52 -31.72 -24.74 31.50
C SER A 52 -30.77 -25.81 30.98
N VAL A 53 -30.30 -26.62 31.93
CA VAL A 53 -29.50 -27.83 31.72
C VAL A 53 -29.96 -28.86 32.74
N CYS A 54 -30.07 -30.13 32.34
CA CYS A 54 -30.43 -31.17 33.29
C CYS A 54 -29.40 -31.28 34.42
N GLY A 55 -29.91 -31.56 35.62
CA GLY A 55 -29.11 -31.81 36.80
C GLY A 55 -28.28 -30.60 37.28
N ASN A 56 -28.78 -29.38 37.04
CA ASN A 56 -28.11 -28.14 37.49
C ASN A 56 -28.18 -27.95 39.01
N ASN A 57 -29.32 -28.31 39.62
CA ASN A 57 -29.56 -28.14 41.07
C ASN A 57 -29.36 -29.45 41.87
N GLY A 58 -29.05 -30.56 41.21
CA GLY A 58 -28.96 -31.89 41.82
C GLY A 58 -28.95 -32.98 40.76
N THR A 59 -28.97 -34.25 41.17
CA THR A 59 -29.03 -35.36 40.20
C THR A 59 -30.48 -35.58 39.76
N GLU A 60 -30.74 -35.52 38.45
CA GLU A 60 -32.05 -35.73 37.84
C GLU A 60 -32.10 -37.10 37.13
N LEU A 61 -33.26 -37.75 37.15
CA LEU A 61 -33.50 -38.97 36.38
C LEU A 61 -34.16 -38.59 35.05
N TYR A 62 -33.66 -39.12 33.94
CA TYR A 62 -34.26 -38.94 32.63
C TYR A 62 -34.39 -40.29 31.91
N CYS A 63 -35.39 -40.41 31.05
CA CYS A 63 -35.68 -41.62 30.29
C CYS A 63 -35.76 -41.32 28.79
N SER A 64 -35.22 -42.24 27.99
CA SER A 64 -35.25 -42.18 26.53
C SER A 64 -35.83 -43.48 25.97
N TYR A 65 -36.44 -43.40 24.79
CA TYR A 65 -37.05 -44.55 24.12
C TYR A 65 -36.23 -44.85 22.87
N ALA A 66 -35.91 -46.12 22.66
CA ALA A 66 -35.27 -46.54 21.41
C ALA A 66 -36.25 -46.39 20.25
N ASP A 67 -35.74 -45.99 19.09
CA ASP A 67 -36.53 -45.83 17.87
C ASP A 67 -37.12 -47.20 17.47
N PRO A 68 -38.44 -47.40 17.53
CA PRO A 68 -39.03 -48.61 17.00
C PRO A 68 -39.18 -48.49 15.48
N ASN A 69 -39.28 -49.63 14.78
CA ASN A 69 -39.92 -49.63 13.46
C ASN A 69 -41.31 -48.96 13.61
N ALA A 70 -41.66 -48.02 12.72
CA ALA A 70 -42.81 -47.10 12.82
C ALA A 70 -44.18 -47.72 13.20
N ASN A 71 -44.32 -49.05 13.13
CA ASN A 71 -45.53 -49.81 13.42
C ASN A 71 -45.57 -50.51 14.80
N LEU A 72 -44.49 -50.50 15.60
CA LEU A 72 -44.43 -51.21 16.89
C LEU A 72 -44.60 -50.27 18.11
N ALA A 73 -45.09 -50.84 19.23
CA ALA A 73 -45.03 -50.19 20.55
C ALA A 73 -43.57 -49.94 20.96
N CYS A 74 -43.31 -48.93 21.79
CA CYS A 74 -41.94 -48.66 22.22
C CYS A 74 -41.37 -49.88 22.96
N GLY A 75 -40.08 -50.16 22.75
CA GLY A 75 -39.33 -51.02 23.67
C GLY A 75 -39.22 -50.43 25.07
N ALA A 76 -38.60 -51.17 26.00
CA ALA A 76 -38.38 -50.71 27.36
C ALA A 76 -37.60 -49.37 27.40
N PRO A 77 -38.05 -48.38 28.19
CA PRO A 77 -37.37 -47.09 28.30
C PRO A 77 -35.98 -47.27 28.91
N LYS A 78 -34.97 -46.61 28.32
CA LYS A 78 -33.61 -46.52 28.87
C LYS A 78 -33.53 -45.27 29.73
N CYS A 79 -33.49 -45.45 31.05
CA CYS A 79 -33.36 -44.36 32.01
C CYS A 79 -31.93 -44.25 32.55
N SER A 80 -31.47 -43.03 32.78
CA SER A 80 -30.15 -42.73 33.34
C SER A 80 -30.22 -41.47 34.22
N LYS A 81 -29.13 -41.16 34.90
CA LYS A 81 -28.97 -40.01 35.78
C LYS A 81 -28.24 -38.89 35.04
N CYS A 82 -28.68 -37.65 35.22
CA CYS A 82 -28.00 -36.44 34.76
C CYS A 82 -27.54 -35.61 35.96
N ASN A 83 -26.31 -35.12 35.94
CA ASN A 83 -25.77 -34.21 36.95
C ASN A 83 -24.73 -33.28 36.29
N ALA A 84 -25.01 -31.98 36.26
CA ALA A 84 -24.18 -30.99 35.58
C ALA A 84 -22.80 -30.80 36.22
N ALA A 85 -22.64 -31.11 37.51
CA ALA A 85 -21.37 -30.99 38.23
C ALA A 85 -20.43 -32.18 37.97
N LEU A 86 -20.94 -33.30 37.46
CA LEU A 86 -20.17 -34.53 37.22
C LEU A 86 -19.94 -34.74 35.72
N PRO A 87 -18.69 -34.63 35.20
CA PRO A 87 -18.41 -34.67 33.76
C PRO A 87 -19.03 -35.86 33.01
N LEU A 88 -18.99 -37.07 33.59
CA LEU A 88 -19.53 -38.30 32.98
C LEU A 88 -21.07 -38.36 32.91
N LEU A 89 -21.76 -37.54 33.69
CA LEU A 89 -23.22 -37.47 33.75
C LEU A 89 -23.76 -36.11 33.28
N SER A 90 -22.87 -35.23 32.80
CA SER A 90 -23.20 -33.87 32.41
C SER A 90 -23.60 -33.80 30.93
N HIS A 91 -24.63 -33.02 30.64
CA HIS A 91 -25.14 -32.78 29.28
C HIS A 91 -25.22 -31.26 29.02
N LEU A 92 -24.07 -30.60 29.13
CA LEU A 92 -23.93 -29.15 29.03
C LEU A 92 -24.12 -28.65 27.59
N ALA A 93 -24.45 -27.37 27.43
CA ALA A 93 -24.66 -26.74 26.12
C ALA A 93 -23.47 -26.86 25.15
N GLY A 94 -22.24 -26.92 25.69
CA GLY A 94 -21.02 -27.08 24.89
C GLY A 94 -20.95 -28.38 24.07
N ALA A 95 -21.68 -29.42 24.49
CA ALA A 95 -21.79 -30.68 23.75
C ALA A 95 -22.45 -30.51 22.38
N MET A 96 -23.29 -29.48 22.18
CA MET A 96 -23.88 -29.20 20.86
C MET A 96 -22.86 -28.66 19.86
N SER A 97 -21.76 -28.10 20.34
CA SER A 97 -20.75 -27.39 19.55
C SER A 97 -19.39 -28.08 19.55
N ASP A 98 -19.33 -29.33 20.01
CA ASP A 98 -18.12 -30.13 19.98
C ASP A 98 -17.92 -30.77 18.59
N SER A 99 -16.90 -31.62 18.46
CA SER A 99 -16.68 -32.33 17.20
C SER A 99 -17.55 -33.58 17.13
N SER A 100 -18.62 -33.54 16.31
CA SER A 100 -19.51 -34.67 16.04
C SER A 100 -18.78 -35.94 15.59
N PHE A 101 -17.58 -35.81 15.00
CA PHE A 101 -16.75 -36.95 14.60
C PHE A 101 -15.97 -37.57 15.76
N ARG A 102 -15.48 -36.75 16.71
CA ARG A 102 -14.71 -37.24 17.88
C ARG A 102 -15.63 -37.66 19.02
N HIS A 103 -16.77 -36.99 19.16
CA HIS A 103 -17.73 -37.17 20.24
C HIS A 103 -19.14 -37.43 19.69
N PRO A 104 -19.38 -38.51 18.93
CA PRO A 104 -20.64 -38.74 18.21
C PRO A 104 -21.88 -39.02 19.10
N ASN A 105 -21.67 -39.12 20.42
CA ASN A 105 -22.68 -39.51 21.39
C ASN A 105 -22.79 -38.51 22.55
N THR A 106 -22.20 -37.31 22.45
CA THR A 106 -22.42 -36.20 23.40
C THR A 106 -23.66 -35.41 22.97
N TRP A 107 -24.37 -34.81 23.94
CA TRP A 107 -25.54 -33.99 23.66
C TRP A 107 -25.76 -33.00 24.79
N TRP A 108 -26.46 -31.91 24.49
CA TRP A 108 -27.08 -31.06 25.51
C TRP A 108 -28.47 -31.55 25.83
N GLN A 109 -28.88 -31.40 27.09
CA GLN A 109 -30.23 -31.73 27.54
C GLN A 109 -30.78 -30.65 28.49
N SER A 110 -32.02 -30.22 28.25
CA SER A 110 -32.75 -29.28 29.12
C SER A 110 -33.11 -29.92 30.46
N ALA A 111 -33.49 -29.09 31.44
CA ALA A 111 -34.14 -29.58 32.65
C ALA A 111 -35.41 -30.37 32.33
N GLU A 112 -35.73 -31.33 33.20
CA GLU A 112 -36.93 -32.15 33.07
C GLU A 112 -38.20 -31.30 33.26
N GLY A 113 -39.18 -31.47 32.38
CA GLY A 113 -40.44 -30.72 32.40
C GLY A 113 -40.37 -29.33 31.75
N ALA A 114 -39.25 -28.94 31.13
CA ALA A 114 -39.13 -27.65 30.46
C ALA A 114 -40.21 -27.47 29.38
N GLU A 115 -41.07 -26.45 29.54
CA GLU A 115 -42.14 -26.16 28.58
C GLU A 115 -41.60 -25.50 27.32
N SER A 116 -40.65 -24.58 27.50
CA SER A 116 -39.94 -23.90 26.42
C SER A 116 -38.45 -23.75 26.76
N GLU A 117 -37.63 -23.67 25.72
CA GLU A 117 -36.19 -23.49 25.84
C GLU A 117 -35.66 -22.56 24.76
N THR A 118 -34.53 -21.92 25.04
CA THR A 118 -33.86 -21.03 24.09
C THR A 118 -32.42 -21.47 23.93
N VAL A 119 -32.02 -21.78 22.71
CA VAL A 119 -30.62 -22.05 22.34
C VAL A 119 -30.12 -20.83 21.58
N GLN A 120 -29.11 -20.14 22.12
CA GLN A 120 -28.57 -18.93 21.53
C GLN A 120 -27.07 -19.06 21.29
N LEU A 121 -26.63 -18.61 20.12
CA LEU A 121 -25.22 -18.49 19.73
C LEU A 121 -24.91 -17.03 19.48
N ASP A 122 -24.01 -16.48 20.28
CA ASP A 122 -23.52 -15.11 20.15
C ASP A 122 -22.16 -15.12 19.45
N LEU A 123 -22.04 -14.38 18.35
CA LEU A 123 -20.80 -14.24 17.60
C LEU A 123 -20.11 -12.95 18.03
N GLU A 124 -18.79 -12.99 18.07
CA GLU A 124 -17.96 -11.87 18.52
C GLU A 124 -17.92 -10.71 17.51
N THR A 125 -18.31 -10.97 16.26
CA THR A 125 -18.35 -10.03 15.13
C THR A 125 -19.36 -10.50 14.08
N GLU A 126 -19.43 -9.84 12.92
CA GLU A 126 -20.32 -10.19 11.82
C GLU A 126 -19.80 -11.39 11.00
N PHE A 127 -20.70 -12.31 10.65
CA PHE A 127 -20.43 -13.49 9.81
C PHE A 127 -21.48 -13.66 8.72
N TYR A 128 -21.15 -14.45 7.70
CA TYR A 128 -22.13 -15.00 6.77
C TYR A 128 -22.73 -16.30 7.31
N PHE A 129 -24.05 -16.41 7.29
CA PHE A 129 -24.83 -17.58 7.68
C PHE A 129 -25.63 -18.15 6.51
N THR A 130 -25.38 -19.42 6.19
CA THR A 130 -25.92 -20.06 4.98
C THR A 130 -26.94 -21.15 5.28
N HIS A 131 -26.69 -21.95 6.31
CA HIS A 131 -27.59 -23.02 6.72
C HIS A 131 -27.41 -23.40 8.18
N LEU A 132 -28.51 -23.82 8.80
CA LEU A 132 -28.54 -24.40 10.14
C LEU A 132 -28.94 -25.87 10.02
N ILE A 133 -28.27 -26.74 10.77
CA ILE A 133 -28.66 -28.12 10.96
C ILE A 133 -28.66 -28.40 12.46
N LEU A 134 -29.80 -28.83 12.98
CA LEU A 134 -29.96 -29.33 14.35
C LEU A 134 -30.21 -30.82 14.29
N VAL A 135 -29.48 -31.59 15.09
CA VAL A 135 -29.68 -33.04 15.21
C VAL A 135 -30.21 -33.33 16.61
N PHE A 136 -31.49 -33.69 16.72
CA PHE A 136 -32.12 -33.93 18.01
C PHE A 136 -31.86 -35.35 18.53
N ARG A 137 -31.60 -35.47 19.83
CA ARG A 137 -31.60 -36.75 20.54
C ARG A 137 -32.98 -37.12 21.03
N SER A 138 -33.74 -36.14 21.52
CA SER A 138 -35.17 -36.26 21.80
C SER A 138 -35.95 -36.23 20.47
N PRO A 139 -37.28 -36.50 20.48
CA PRO A 139 -38.11 -36.11 19.35
C PRO A 139 -37.98 -34.61 19.06
N ARG A 140 -38.16 -34.24 17.79
CA ARG A 140 -38.15 -32.84 17.37
C ARG A 140 -39.30 -32.07 18.04
N PRO A 141 -39.17 -30.77 18.29
CA PRO A 141 -40.25 -29.98 18.87
C PRO A 141 -41.50 -29.96 17.97
N ALA A 142 -42.68 -29.90 18.58
CA ALA A 142 -43.94 -29.69 17.86
C ALA A 142 -44.04 -28.28 17.30
N ALA A 143 -43.37 -27.35 17.96
CA ALA A 143 -43.29 -25.96 17.58
C ALA A 143 -41.92 -25.41 17.99
N MET A 144 -41.24 -24.74 17.07
CA MET A 144 -40.02 -23.98 17.33
C MET A 144 -39.86 -22.83 16.34
N THR A 145 -39.06 -21.83 16.72
CA THR A 145 -38.75 -20.69 15.86
C THR A 145 -37.24 -20.52 15.71
N LEU A 146 -36.84 -19.98 14.55
CA LEU A 146 -35.48 -19.56 14.27
C LEU A 146 -35.47 -18.05 14.04
N GLU A 147 -34.64 -17.36 14.80
CA GLU A 147 -34.42 -15.92 14.75
C GLU A 147 -32.93 -15.63 14.53
N ARG A 148 -32.64 -14.50 13.91
CA ARG A 148 -31.29 -13.95 13.85
C ARG A 148 -31.26 -12.49 14.29
N SER A 149 -30.08 -12.03 14.66
CA SER A 149 -29.79 -10.60 14.83
C SER A 149 -28.62 -10.19 13.94
N GLN A 150 -28.69 -8.98 13.41
CA GLN A 150 -27.63 -8.34 12.61
C GLN A 150 -26.99 -7.16 13.33
N ASP A 151 -27.35 -6.92 14.59
CA ASP A 151 -26.97 -5.75 15.38
C ASP A 151 -26.62 -6.13 16.83
N PHE A 152 -26.00 -7.31 17.01
CA PHE A 152 -25.50 -7.82 18.29
C PHE A 152 -26.60 -8.04 19.34
N GLY A 153 -27.75 -8.53 18.90
CA GLY A 153 -28.86 -8.96 19.75
C GLY A 153 -29.83 -7.86 20.14
N ARG A 154 -29.72 -6.66 19.55
CA ARG A 154 -30.63 -5.53 19.83
C ARG A 154 -31.98 -5.71 19.14
N THR A 155 -31.95 -6.09 17.86
CA THR A 155 -33.13 -6.45 17.08
C THR A 155 -33.07 -7.89 16.60
N TRP A 156 -34.24 -8.48 16.41
CA TRP A 156 -34.39 -9.87 16.03
C TRP A 156 -35.33 -9.98 14.85
N GLU A 157 -34.85 -10.64 13.80
CA GLU A 157 -35.62 -10.96 12.60
C GLU A 157 -35.97 -12.44 12.64
N MET A 158 -37.25 -12.74 12.45
CA MET A 158 -37.73 -14.11 12.28
C MET A 158 -37.24 -14.66 10.94
N LEU A 159 -36.60 -15.83 10.95
CA LEU A 159 -36.14 -16.51 9.74
C LEU A 159 -37.09 -17.61 9.29
N GLN A 160 -37.60 -18.41 10.24
CA GLN A 160 -38.46 -19.53 9.93
C GLN A 160 -39.27 -19.97 11.16
N TYR A 161 -40.51 -20.37 10.91
CA TYR A 161 -41.36 -21.07 11.85
C TYR A 161 -41.40 -22.56 11.53
N TYR A 162 -41.32 -23.40 12.56
CA TYR A 162 -41.50 -24.84 12.44
C TYR A 162 -42.63 -25.25 13.34
N ALA A 163 -43.69 -25.84 12.79
CA ALA A 163 -44.78 -26.40 13.58
C ALA A 163 -45.34 -27.66 12.93
N SER A 164 -45.87 -28.59 13.73
CA SER A 164 -46.62 -29.74 13.20
C SER A 164 -47.90 -29.32 12.48
N ASN A 165 -48.48 -28.19 12.89
CA ASN A 165 -49.57 -27.52 12.21
C ASN A 165 -49.34 -26.00 12.26
N CYS A 166 -48.90 -25.43 11.14
CA CYS A 166 -48.56 -24.02 10.99
C CYS A 166 -49.75 -23.09 11.25
N SER A 167 -50.92 -23.44 10.73
CA SER A 167 -52.12 -22.60 10.85
C SER A 167 -52.65 -22.59 12.28
N ALA A 168 -52.66 -23.74 12.96
CA ALA A 168 -53.13 -23.83 14.34
C ALA A 168 -52.16 -23.20 15.36
N THR A 169 -50.86 -23.25 15.09
CA THR A 169 -49.84 -22.80 16.06
C THR A 169 -49.46 -21.33 15.88
N PHE A 170 -49.28 -20.91 14.62
CA PHE A 170 -48.77 -19.59 14.28
C PHE A 170 -49.72 -18.77 13.38
N GLY A 171 -50.86 -19.34 12.96
CA GLY A 171 -51.76 -18.65 12.03
C GLY A 171 -51.20 -18.51 10.60
N LEU A 172 -50.18 -19.30 10.24
CA LEU A 172 -49.47 -19.19 8.96
C LEU A 172 -49.85 -20.33 8.00
N GLU A 173 -49.79 -20.07 6.70
CA GLU A 173 -49.89 -21.10 5.65
C GLU A 173 -48.55 -21.83 5.47
N GLU A 174 -48.60 -23.12 5.14
CA GLU A 174 -47.40 -23.91 4.92
C GLU A 174 -46.70 -23.56 3.60
N GLY A 175 -45.39 -23.33 3.67
CA GLY A 175 -44.54 -23.16 2.49
C GLY A 175 -44.69 -21.84 1.73
N LYS A 176 -45.64 -20.98 2.10
CA LYS A 176 -45.74 -19.62 1.57
C LYS A 176 -45.05 -18.64 2.54
N PRO A 177 -44.10 -17.81 2.06
CA PRO A 177 -43.74 -16.60 2.78
C PRO A 177 -45.00 -15.74 2.89
N GLY A 178 -45.19 -15.07 4.03
CA GLY A 178 -46.30 -14.13 4.16
C GLY A 178 -46.25 -13.09 3.04
N GLY A 179 -47.41 -12.56 2.63
CA GLY A 179 -47.62 -11.84 1.36
C GLY A 179 -46.78 -10.57 1.15
N VAL A 180 -45.95 -10.16 2.12
CA VAL A 180 -45.04 -9.01 2.06
C VAL A 180 -43.59 -9.48 1.93
N ARG A 181 -42.78 -8.78 1.11
CA ARG A 181 -41.32 -9.01 1.03
C ARG A 181 -40.71 -9.09 2.44
N ASN A 182 -40.01 -10.19 2.73
CA ASN A 182 -39.32 -10.51 4.00
C ASN A 182 -40.16 -11.12 5.15
N GLU A 183 -41.33 -11.70 4.91
CA GLU A 183 -42.03 -12.48 5.95
C GLU A 183 -41.55 -13.94 6.03
N ALA A 184 -41.14 -14.37 7.23
CA ALA A 184 -40.71 -15.74 7.52
C ALA A 184 -41.84 -16.75 7.27
N GLY A 185 -41.52 -17.78 6.49
CA GLY A 185 -42.47 -18.87 6.22
C GLY A 185 -42.60 -19.84 7.40
N CYS A 186 -43.66 -20.65 7.36
CA CYS A 186 -43.82 -21.80 8.25
C CYS A 186 -43.69 -23.11 7.48
N THR A 187 -43.09 -24.13 8.10
CA THR A 187 -42.98 -25.47 7.53
C THR A 187 -43.24 -26.57 8.57
N SER A 188 -43.95 -27.62 8.17
CA SER A 188 -44.14 -28.82 8.99
C SER A 188 -43.12 -29.93 8.70
N LYS A 189 -42.32 -29.79 7.64
CA LYS A 189 -41.38 -30.79 7.13
C LYS A 189 -40.43 -31.38 8.18
N TYR A 190 -40.03 -30.58 9.17
CA TYR A 190 -39.09 -30.98 10.22
C TYR A 190 -39.72 -31.01 11.62
N SER A 191 -41.05 -31.00 11.72
CA SER A 191 -41.80 -30.90 12.99
C SER A 191 -42.49 -32.21 13.38
N GLY A 192 -42.21 -33.29 12.64
CA GLY A 192 -42.73 -34.62 12.94
C GLY A 192 -41.95 -35.31 14.05
N ALA A 193 -42.67 -35.97 14.96
CA ALA A 193 -42.09 -36.64 16.12
C ALA A 193 -41.24 -37.88 15.78
N TYR A 194 -41.39 -38.46 14.58
CA TYR A 194 -40.59 -39.56 14.07
C TYR A 194 -39.54 -39.08 13.04
N PRO A 195 -38.27 -39.53 13.10
CA PRO A 195 -37.72 -40.49 14.07
C PRO A 195 -37.60 -39.87 15.47
N CYS A 196 -37.73 -40.71 16.50
CA CYS A 196 -37.73 -40.24 17.90
C CYS A 196 -36.34 -39.87 18.43
N SER A 197 -35.29 -40.22 17.68
CA SER A 197 -33.92 -39.79 17.91
C SER A 197 -33.22 -39.60 16.56
N ARG A 198 -32.20 -38.74 16.51
CA ARG A 198 -31.51 -38.32 15.28
C ARG A 198 -32.43 -37.64 14.26
N GLY A 199 -33.52 -37.04 14.74
CA GLY A 199 -34.37 -36.20 13.90
C GLY A 199 -33.67 -34.89 13.56
N GLU A 200 -33.59 -34.56 12.28
CA GLU A 200 -32.95 -33.33 11.83
C GLU A 200 -33.95 -32.19 11.61
N VAL A 201 -33.53 -30.97 11.92
CA VAL A 201 -34.18 -29.72 11.51
C VAL A 201 -33.18 -28.88 10.72
N ILE A 202 -33.58 -28.47 9.52
CA ILE A 202 -32.71 -27.76 8.59
C ILE A 202 -33.33 -26.42 8.20
N TYR A 203 -32.52 -25.37 8.22
CA TYR A 203 -32.79 -24.09 7.59
C TYR A 203 -31.75 -23.82 6.51
N ARG A 204 -32.16 -23.24 5.38
CA ARG A 204 -31.25 -22.78 4.32
C ARG A 204 -31.63 -21.36 3.94
N THR A 205 -30.68 -20.45 4.02
CA THR A 205 -30.92 -19.03 3.76
C THR A 205 -31.17 -18.73 2.28
N LEU A 206 -30.67 -19.56 1.35
CA LEU A 206 -30.71 -19.31 -0.09
C LEU A 206 -31.34 -20.45 -0.90
N PRO A 207 -32.46 -20.23 -1.60
CA PRO A 207 -33.01 -21.21 -2.55
C PRO A 207 -32.43 -21.09 -3.97
N LYS A 208 -31.84 -19.96 -4.39
CA LYS A 208 -31.30 -19.76 -5.76
C LYS A 208 -29.99 -18.96 -5.78
N TRP A 209 -28.86 -19.65 -5.68
CA TRP A 209 -27.50 -19.09 -5.72
C TRP A 209 -27.12 -18.40 -7.05
N GLN A 210 -27.93 -18.54 -8.10
CA GLN A 210 -27.57 -18.13 -9.47
C GLN A 210 -27.86 -16.66 -9.80
N LEU A 211 -28.56 -15.92 -8.94
CA LEU A 211 -29.02 -14.55 -9.23
C LEU A 211 -28.68 -13.53 -8.14
N LEU A 212 -28.17 -13.95 -6.99
CA LEU A 212 -27.88 -13.08 -5.87
C LEU A 212 -26.36 -12.96 -5.67
N ASP A 213 -25.84 -11.74 -5.77
CA ASP A 213 -24.46 -11.47 -5.38
C ASP A 213 -24.34 -11.54 -3.85
N PRO A 214 -23.57 -12.50 -3.29
CA PRO A 214 -23.43 -12.67 -1.84
C PRO A 214 -22.78 -11.46 -1.15
N PHE A 215 -22.00 -10.66 -1.89
CA PHE A 215 -21.32 -9.49 -1.35
C PHE A 215 -22.09 -8.19 -1.58
N GLY A 216 -23.10 -8.19 -2.47
CA GLY A 216 -23.98 -7.06 -2.69
C GLY A 216 -24.92 -6.78 -1.51
N LEU A 217 -25.60 -5.64 -1.52
CA LEU A 217 -26.43 -5.17 -0.41
C LEU A 217 -27.52 -6.18 0.00
N GLU A 218 -28.22 -6.76 -0.97
CA GLU A 218 -29.28 -7.75 -0.72
C GLU A 218 -28.69 -9.06 -0.17
N GLY A 219 -27.56 -9.51 -0.70
CA GLY A 219 -26.82 -10.68 -0.20
C GLY A 219 -26.37 -10.51 1.24
N GLN A 220 -25.83 -9.33 1.58
CA GLN A 220 -25.45 -8.99 2.95
C GLN A 220 -26.66 -8.96 3.89
N GLN A 221 -27.76 -8.32 3.49
CA GLN A 221 -28.99 -8.32 4.29
C GLN A 221 -29.51 -9.75 4.54
N GLN A 222 -29.42 -10.64 3.55
CA GLN A 222 -29.87 -12.02 3.69
C GLN A 222 -28.89 -12.94 4.41
N LEU A 223 -27.58 -12.73 4.33
CA LEU A 223 -26.60 -13.68 4.86
C LEU A 223 -25.93 -13.21 6.15
N LYS A 224 -25.85 -11.90 6.40
CA LYS A 224 -25.13 -11.37 7.56
C LYS A 224 -25.81 -11.76 8.86
N VAL A 225 -25.02 -12.12 9.87
CA VAL A 225 -25.50 -12.48 11.20
C VAL A 225 -24.48 -12.10 12.29
N THR A 226 -24.99 -11.78 13.46
CA THR A 226 -24.22 -11.55 14.70
C THR A 226 -24.69 -12.47 15.83
N ASN A 227 -25.97 -12.82 15.85
CA ASN A 227 -26.53 -13.77 16.81
C ASN A 227 -27.55 -14.67 16.13
N ILE A 228 -27.63 -15.92 16.59
CA ILE A 228 -28.66 -16.87 16.18
C ILE A 228 -29.39 -17.31 17.44
N ARG A 229 -30.72 -17.31 17.40
CA ARG A 229 -31.55 -17.76 18.49
C ARG A 229 -32.58 -18.75 17.98
N ILE A 230 -32.66 -19.88 18.66
CA ILE A 230 -33.62 -20.95 18.41
C ILE A 230 -34.50 -21.03 19.65
N ARG A 231 -35.81 -20.88 19.49
CA ARG A 231 -36.77 -21.05 20.59
C ARG A 231 -37.53 -22.35 20.38
N LEU A 232 -37.37 -23.28 21.31
CA LEU A 232 -38.11 -24.53 21.38
C LEU A 232 -39.38 -24.25 22.19
N LEU A 233 -40.56 -24.30 21.55
CA LEU A 233 -41.79 -23.81 22.16
C LEU A 233 -42.69 -24.92 22.70
N LYS A 234 -42.62 -26.12 22.10
CA LYS A 234 -43.50 -27.23 22.48
C LYS A 234 -42.80 -28.57 22.29
N HIS A 235 -42.68 -29.33 23.36
CA HIS A 235 -42.14 -30.70 23.35
C HIS A 235 -43.08 -31.69 22.66
N GLN A 236 -42.52 -32.74 22.03
CA GLN A 236 -43.26 -33.90 21.51
C GLN A 236 -42.83 -35.19 22.19
N GLN A 237 -43.80 -36.02 22.53
CA GLN A 237 -43.54 -37.40 22.93
C GLN A 237 -43.35 -38.27 21.71
N CYS A 238 -42.54 -39.32 21.85
CA CYS A 238 -42.40 -40.32 20.79
C CYS A 238 -43.75 -41.03 20.58
N PRO A 239 -44.29 -41.12 19.34
CA PRO A 239 -45.63 -41.66 19.10
C PRO A 239 -45.85 -43.09 19.61
N CYS A 240 -44.79 -43.89 19.73
CA CYS A 240 -44.87 -45.24 20.28
C CYS A 240 -45.22 -45.28 21.78
N GLN A 241 -45.02 -44.18 22.52
CA GLN A 241 -45.29 -44.09 23.97
C GLN A 241 -46.80 -44.02 24.23
N ALA A 242 -47.53 -43.30 23.37
CA ALA A 242 -48.99 -43.18 23.47
C ALA A 242 -49.68 -44.56 23.39
N LYS A 243 -49.10 -45.52 22.66
CA LYS A 243 -49.57 -46.91 22.59
C LYS A 243 -49.22 -47.74 23.84
N ALA A 244 -48.11 -47.42 24.53
CA ALA A 244 -47.65 -48.13 25.72
C ALA A 244 -48.29 -47.64 27.04
N LEU A 245 -48.61 -46.35 27.11
CA LEU A 245 -49.31 -45.69 28.24
C LEU A 245 -50.75 -46.19 28.45
N ALA A 246 -51.32 -46.90 27.47
CA ALA A 246 -52.57 -47.63 27.63
C ALA A 246 -52.46 -48.86 28.56
N SER A 247 -51.25 -49.25 29.01
CA SER A 247 -51.06 -50.51 29.75
C SER A 247 -50.50 -50.42 31.18
N LYS A 248 -49.73 -49.40 31.62
CA LYS A 248 -49.26 -49.30 33.03
C LYS A 248 -49.01 -47.86 33.53
N SER A 249 -49.42 -47.63 34.78
CA SER A 249 -49.45 -46.38 35.54
C SER A 249 -48.11 -45.99 36.19
N LYS A 250 -47.26 -45.24 35.47
CA LYS A 250 -46.36 -44.24 36.10
C LYS A 250 -45.82 -43.30 35.00
N ALA A 251 -46.03 -42.00 35.15
CA ALA A 251 -45.44 -41.02 34.24
C ALA A 251 -43.91 -41.02 34.43
N LEU A 252 -43.18 -41.43 33.39
CA LEU A 252 -41.71 -41.42 33.38
C LEU A 252 -41.18 -40.03 33.03
N PRO A 253 -40.02 -39.62 33.59
CA PRO A 253 -39.38 -38.34 33.27
C PRO A 253 -38.78 -38.41 31.86
N ALA A 254 -39.56 -38.01 30.86
CA ALA A 254 -39.21 -38.04 29.45
C ALA A 254 -39.61 -36.75 28.71
N ARG A 255 -39.86 -35.66 29.45
CA ARG A 255 -40.27 -34.35 28.91
C ARG A 255 -39.09 -33.39 28.97
N HIS A 256 -38.12 -33.57 28.09
CA HIS A 256 -36.95 -32.70 27.96
C HIS A 256 -36.58 -32.53 26.49
N PHE A 257 -35.95 -31.42 26.16
CA PHE A 257 -35.30 -31.23 24.87
C PHE A 257 -33.88 -31.76 24.94
N ALA A 258 -33.44 -32.46 23.90
CA ALA A 258 -32.05 -32.92 23.81
C ALA A 258 -31.53 -32.80 22.37
N ILE A 259 -30.35 -32.22 22.21
CA ILE A 259 -29.71 -31.92 20.91
C ILE A 259 -28.30 -32.49 20.91
N TYR A 260 -28.02 -33.38 19.95
CA TYR A 260 -26.67 -33.87 19.68
C TYR A 260 -25.80 -32.73 19.14
N ASP A 261 -26.17 -32.18 17.99
CA ASP A 261 -25.32 -31.25 17.25
C ASP A 261 -26.07 -29.98 16.85
N LEU A 262 -25.42 -28.83 17.08
CA LEU A 262 -25.76 -27.52 16.56
C LEU A 262 -24.72 -27.15 15.49
N ILE A 263 -25.12 -27.28 14.23
CA ILE A 263 -24.26 -26.97 13.08
C ILE A 263 -24.76 -25.68 12.43
N VAL A 264 -24.07 -24.59 12.72
CA VAL A 264 -24.32 -23.27 12.12
C VAL A 264 -23.29 -23.06 11.02
N LYS A 265 -23.67 -23.26 9.77
CA LYS A 265 -22.73 -23.20 8.65
C LYS A 265 -22.64 -21.82 8.06
N GLY A 266 -21.41 -21.34 7.94
CA GLY A 266 -21.14 -19.98 7.55
C GLY A 266 -19.67 -19.75 7.23
N SER A 267 -19.34 -18.50 6.93
CA SER A 267 -17.97 -18.05 6.74
C SER A 267 -17.78 -16.67 7.36
N CYS A 268 -16.52 -16.30 7.56
CA CYS A 268 -16.14 -14.94 7.92
C CYS A 268 -16.64 -13.95 6.85
N PHE A 269 -17.14 -12.78 7.28
CA PHE A 269 -17.68 -11.73 6.42
C PHE A 269 -16.56 -10.76 6.00
N CYS A 270 -16.20 -10.73 4.71
CA CYS A 270 -15.05 -9.92 4.23
C CYS A 270 -15.32 -9.12 2.94
N ASN A 271 -16.60 -8.90 2.59
CA ASN A 271 -17.02 -8.16 1.38
C ASN A 271 -16.36 -8.66 0.07
N GLY A 272 -15.92 -9.92 0.02
CA GLY A 272 -15.26 -10.49 -1.16
C GLY A 272 -13.77 -10.12 -1.32
N HIS A 273 -13.13 -9.53 -0.31
CA HIS A 273 -11.72 -9.10 -0.35
C HIS A 273 -10.78 -9.84 0.61
N ALA A 274 -11.17 -11.01 1.14
CA ALA A 274 -10.24 -11.86 1.89
C ALA A 274 -10.53 -13.35 1.71
N GLU A 275 -9.47 -14.15 1.73
CA GLU A 275 -9.54 -15.62 1.65
C GLU A 275 -9.30 -16.29 3.01
N GLN A 276 -8.82 -15.54 4.00
CA GLN A 276 -8.43 -16.03 5.32
C GLN A 276 -8.86 -15.05 6.40
N CYS A 277 -9.17 -15.60 7.59
CA CYS A 277 -9.50 -14.83 8.77
C CYS A 277 -8.69 -15.28 9.97
N VAL A 278 -8.40 -14.33 10.84
CA VAL A 278 -7.68 -14.46 12.11
C VAL A 278 -8.61 -14.13 13.28
N PRO A 279 -8.29 -14.53 14.52
CA PRO A 279 -9.12 -14.25 15.68
C PRO A 279 -9.49 -12.76 15.79
N ALA A 280 -10.77 -12.48 16.01
CA ALA A 280 -11.25 -11.11 16.21
C ALA A 280 -10.89 -10.62 17.63
N PRO A 281 -10.78 -9.30 17.87
CA PRO A 281 -10.33 -8.76 19.16
C PRO A 281 -11.17 -9.18 20.38
N LYS A 282 -12.47 -9.42 20.19
CA LYS A 282 -13.40 -9.86 21.25
C LYS A 282 -13.53 -11.38 21.35
N TYR A 283 -12.79 -12.14 20.55
CA TYR A 283 -12.87 -13.59 20.55
C TYR A 283 -12.30 -14.17 21.85
N GLN A 284 -13.12 -14.91 22.59
CA GLN A 284 -12.70 -15.63 23.78
C GLN A 284 -12.56 -17.12 23.43
N PRO A 285 -11.34 -17.68 23.41
CA PRO A 285 -11.15 -19.08 23.09
C PRO A 285 -11.74 -19.97 24.19
N THR A 286 -12.51 -20.97 23.79
CA THR A 286 -12.90 -22.07 24.69
C THR A 286 -11.70 -23.00 24.91
N ARG A 287 -11.67 -23.72 26.04
CA ARG A 287 -10.52 -24.58 26.42
C ARG A 287 -10.19 -25.68 25.41
N ASP A 288 -11.14 -26.05 24.56
CA ASP A 288 -10.96 -27.07 23.53
C ASP A 288 -10.32 -26.45 22.27
N ARG A 289 -8.99 -26.58 22.15
CA ARG A 289 -8.22 -26.06 21.00
C ARG A 289 -8.54 -26.89 19.76
N THR A 290 -9.60 -26.51 19.06
CA THR A 290 -9.94 -27.10 17.77
C THR A 290 -9.29 -26.32 16.63
N ASN A 291 -8.58 -27.00 15.72
CA ASN A 291 -7.90 -26.37 14.58
C ASN A 291 -8.84 -25.92 13.45
N HIS A 292 -10.17 -25.99 13.66
CA HIS A 292 -11.19 -25.77 12.63
C HIS A 292 -12.19 -24.67 13.00
N VAL A 293 -11.84 -23.82 13.98
CA VAL A 293 -12.64 -22.64 14.32
C VAL A 293 -12.67 -21.67 13.14
N VAL A 294 -13.87 -21.18 12.80
CA VAL A 294 -14.03 -20.09 11.84
C VAL A 294 -13.82 -18.77 12.58
N HIS A 295 -12.71 -18.10 12.31
CA HIS A 295 -12.41 -16.78 12.88
C HIS A 295 -13.09 -15.63 12.13
N GLY A 296 -13.26 -14.48 12.79
CA GLY A 296 -14.08 -13.37 12.29
C GLY A 296 -13.37 -12.12 11.77
N LYS A 297 -12.06 -11.96 11.97
CA LYS A 297 -11.32 -10.79 11.45
C LYS A 297 -10.62 -11.11 10.15
N CYS A 298 -10.91 -10.36 9.10
CA CYS A 298 -10.39 -10.59 7.77
C CYS A 298 -8.90 -10.22 7.63
N VAL A 299 -8.17 -11.04 6.87
CA VAL A 299 -6.85 -10.66 6.34
C VAL A 299 -7.07 -10.02 4.97
N CYS A 300 -7.34 -8.72 4.98
CA CYS A 300 -7.79 -7.99 3.80
C CYS A 300 -6.75 -7.97 2.66
N ARG A 301 -7.28 -8.10 1.43
CA ARG A 301 -6.59 -7.98 0.15
C ARG A 301 -7.21 -6.84 -0.66
N HIS A 302 -6.93 -6.76 -1.96
CA HIS A 302 -7.52 -5.75 -2.84
C HIS A 302 -7.33 -4.29 -2.33
N ASN A 303 -6.25 -4.05 -1.58
CA ASN A 303 -5.95 -2.78 -0.90
C ASN A 303 -7.07 -2.26 0.01
N THR A 304 -7.87 -3.16 0.57
CA THR A 304 -8.90 -2.85 1.56
C THR A 304 -8.35 -2.95 2.99
N ALA A 305 -9.08 -2.39 3.94
CA ALA A 305 -8.77 -2.37 5.36
C ALA A 305 -10.07 -2.40 6.18
N GLY A 306 -9.93 -2.57 7.50
CA GLY A 306 -11.06 -2.82 8.40
C GLY A 306 -11.09 -4.26 8.89
N ASP A 307 -12.00 -4.56 9.80
CA ASP A 307 -12.14 -5.94 10.33
C ASP A 307 -12.86 -6.85 9.31
N HIS A 308 -13.63 -6.24 8.39
CA HIS A 308 -14.44 -6.90 7.36
C HIS A 308 -14.10 -6.40 5.93
N CYS A 309 -12.97 -5.70 5.76
CA CYS A 309 -12.55 -5.12 4.49
C CYS A 309 -13.54 -4.10 3.90
N GLU A 310 -14.24 -3.40 4.79
CA GLU A 310 -15.35 -2.47 4.53
C GLU A 310 -14.90 -1.06 4.12
N ARG A 311 -13.60 -0.82 4.04
CA ARG A 311 -13.01 0.47 3.62
C ARG A 311 -11.73 0.24 2.85
N CYS A 312 -11.28 1.27 2.14
CA CYS A 312 -9.97 1.25 1.50
C CYS A 312 -8.84 1.47 2.51
N ALA A 313 -7.67 0.92 2.21
CA ALA A 313 -6.45 1.22 2.95
C ALA A 313 -6.14 2.74 2.89
N PRO A 314 -5.44 3.31 3.88
CA PRO A 314 -5.30 4.76 4.04
C PRO A 314 -4.83 5.52 2.79
N LEU A 315 -3.93 4.95 1.98
CA LEU A 315 -3.39 5.58 0.76
C LEU A 315 -4.12 5.15 -0.53
N TYR A 316 -5.28 4.49 -0.44
CA TYR A 316 -5.98 3.86 -1.56
C TYR A 316 -7.40 4.40 -1.79
N ASN A 317 -7.65 5.64 -1.37
CA ASN A 317 -8.95 6.31 -1.49
C ASN A 317 -9.08 7.14 -2.79
N ASP A 318 -8.52 6.67 -3.91
CA ASP A 318 -8.60 7.40 -5.18
C ASP A 318 -9.89 7.13 -5.99
N ARG A 319 -10.62 6.08 -5.60
CA ARG A 319 -11.96 5.74 -6.09
C ARG A 319 -12.83 5.31 -4.91
N PRO A 320 -14.17 5.41 -4.98
CA PRO A 320 -15.02 4.98 -3.88
C PRO A 320 -14.89 3.46 -3.66
N TRP A 321 -14.93 3.05 -2.41
CA TRP A 321 -14.93 1.63 -2.03
C TRP A 321 -16.19 0.94 -2.57
N GLN A 322 -16.06 -0.32 -2.98
CA GLN A 322 -17.16 -1.19 -3.37
C GLN A 322 -16.83 -2.62 -2.93
N PRO A 323 -17.83 -3.43 -2.53
CA PRO A 323 -17.61 -4.85 -2.32
C PRO A 323 -17.20 -5.51 -3.64
N ALA A 324 -16.44 -6.60 -3.58
CA ALA A 324 -16.18 -7.42 -4.75
C ALA A 324 -17.49 -8.06 -5.24
N ASP A 325 -17.57 -8.42 -6.52
CA ASP A 325 -18.76 -9.02 -7.11
C ASP A 325 -18.61 -10.55 -7.18
N GLY A 326 -19.47 -11.28 -6.47
CA GLY A 326 -19.43 -12.74 -6.41
C GLY A 326 -19.98 -13.43 -7.65
N LEU A 327 -20.78 -12.74 -8.47
CA LEU A 327 -21.36 -13.28 -9.71
C LEU A 327 -20.40 -13.12 -10.88
N THR A 328 -19.83 -11.93 -11.06
CA THR A 328 -18.87 -11.67 -12.15
C THR A 328 -17.43 -12.05 -11.76
N GLY A 329 -17.13 -12.12 -10.47
CA GLY A 329 -15.79 -12.32 -9.94
C GLY A 329 -14.95 -11.04 -9.94
N ALA A 330 -15.53 -9.87 -10.24
CA ALA A 330 -14.81 -8.61 -10.25
C ALA A 330 -14.29 -8.24 -8.84
N PRO A 331 -12.98 -7.96 -8.67
CA PRO A 331 -12.39 -7.76 -7.34
C PRO A 331 -12.70 -6.40 -6.71
N HIS A 332 -13.08 -5.40 -7.52
CA HIS A 332 -13.34 -4.01 -7.10
C HIS A 332 -12.30 -3.42 -6.13
N GLU A 333 -11.02 -3.65 -6.39
CA GLU A 333 -9.93 -3.26 -5.50
C GLU A 333 -9.79 -1.75 -5.26
N CYS A 334 -9.34 -1.33 -4.09
CA CYS A 334 -9.09 0.07 -3.85
C CYS A 334 -7.88 0.57 -4.67
N ARG A 335 -7.96 1.81 -5.15
CA ARG A 335 -6.94 2.39 -6.04
C ARG A 335 -6.06 3.38 -5.29
N LYS A 336 -4.74 3.21 -5.43
CA LYS A 336 -3.73 4.05 -4.77
C LYS A 336 -3.84 5.51 -5.22
N CYS A 337 -3.80 6.42 -4.26
CA CYS A 337 -3.70 7.86 -4.52
C CYS A 337 -2.31 8.22 -5.02
N LYS A 338 -2.24 9.18 -5.95
CA LYS A 338 -0.99 9.74 -6.44
C LYS A 338 -0.60 10.94 -5.57
N CYS A 339 0.28 10.72 -4.61
CA CYS A 339 0.72 11.74 -3.65
C CYS A 339 2.22 12.10 -3.75
N ASN A 340 2.87 11.72 -4.86
CA ASN A 340 4.31 11.95 -5.11
C ASN A 340 5.26 11.48 -3.98
N GLY A 341 4.85 10.51 -3.15
CA GLY A 341 5.66 10.05 -2.02
C GLY A 341 5.61 10.96 -0.79
N HIS A 342 4.76 11.98 -0.77
CA HIS A 342 4.63 12.92 0.34
C HIS A 342 3.36 12.75 1.17
N ALA A 343 2.69 11.60 1.09
CA ALA A 343 1.57 11.29 1.99
C ALA A 343 1.53 9.80 2.32
N GLN A 344 1.09 9.50 3.54
CA GLN A 344 0.82 8.11 4.00
C GLN A 344 -0.67 7.77 3.97
N SER A 345 -1.53 8.78 3.85
CA SER A 345 -2.97 8.66 3.71
C SER A 345 -3.51 9.65 2.68
N CYS A 346 -4.69 9.33 2.16
CA CYS A 346 -5.50 10.20 1.35
C CYS A 346 -6.97 9.93 1.67
N HIS A 347 -7.82 10.90 1.42
CA HIS A 347 -9.26 10.75 1.51
C HIS A 347 -9.90 10.93 0.13
N PHE A 348 -11.13 10.42 -0.02
CA PHE A 348 -11.88 10.53 -1.26
C PHE A 348 -12.74 11.79 -1.25
N ASP A 349 -12.71 12.56 -2.34
CA ASP A 349 -13.52 13.76 -2.52
C ASP A 349 -14.42 13.65 -3.77
N TRP A 350 -15.73 13.89 -3.59
CA TRP A 350 -16.73 13.79 -4.64
C TRP A 350 -16.65 14.90 -5.69
N THR A 351 -16.20 16.10 -5.30
CA THR A 351 -16.02 17.22 -6.25
C THR A 351 -14.86 16.90 -7.18
N ALA A 352 -13.73 16.49 -6.61
CA ALA A 352 -12.52 16.11 -7.32
C ALA A 352 -12.74 14.91 -8.25
N TRP A 353 -13.60 13.96 -7.85
CA TRP A 353 -14.05 12.84 -8.68
C TRP A 353 -14.84 13.30 -9.91
N ARG A 354 -15.85 14.16 -9.72
CA ARG A 354 -16.69 14.65 -10.83
C ARG A 354 -15.90 15.48 -11.82
N GLU A 355 -15.05 16.38 -11.34
CA GLU A 355 -14.20 17.23 -12.18
C GLU A 355 -13.21 16.42 -13.03
N SER A 356 -12.72 15.31 -12.51
CA SER A 356 -11.85 14.39 -13.26
C SER A 356 -12.58 13.54 -14.32
N GLY A 357 -13.91 13.68 -14.44
CA GLY A 357 -14.73 12.81 -15.29
C GLY A 357 -14.86 11.39 -14.73
N GLN A 358 -15.01 11.26 -13.41
CA GLN A 358 -15.09 9.97 -12.70
C GLN A 358 -13.83 9.10 -12.86
N ARG A 359 -12.66 9.75 -12.90
CA ARG A 359 -11.38 9.06 -13.12
C ARG A 359 -10.49 9.03 -11.89
N SER A 360 -10.50 10.03 -11.02
CA SER A 360 -9.68 10.11 -9.81
C SER A 360 -10.35 11.07 -8.82
N GLY A 361 -10.47 10.65 -7.57
CA GLY A 361 -11.14 11.40 -6.48
C GLY A 361 -10.27 11.55 -5.24
N GLY A 362 -9.06 10.98 -5.23
CA GLY A 362 -8.18 11.03 -4.08
C GLY A 362 -7.60 12.42 -3.84
N VAL A 363 -7.54 12.82 -2.57
CA VAL A 363 -6.88 14.04 -2.07
C VAL A 363 -5.92 13.61 -0.97
N CYS A 364 -4.66 13.97 -1.11
CA CYS A 364 -3.58 13.50 -0.24
C CYS A 364 -3.46 14.34 1.04
N ASP A 365 -3.16 13.68 2.17
CA ASP A 365 -2.84 14.37 3.42
C ASP A 365 -1.33 14.70 3.43
N CYS A 366 -0.98 15.85 2.84
CA CYS A 366 0.41 16.16 2.48
C CYS A 366 1.34 16.42 3.68
N LEU A 367 2.50 15.76 3.63
CA LEU A 367 3.65 15.89 4.52
C LEU A 367 4.78 16.67 3.82
N HIS A 368 5.98 16.72 4.40
CA HIS A 368 7.19 17.25 3.75
C HIS A 368 7.08 18.71 3.23
N ASN A 369 6.27 19.54 3.91
CA ASN A 369 5.98 20.93 3.50
C ASN A 369 5.43 21.06 2.07
N THR A 370 4.78 20.01 1.58
CA THR A 370 4.05 20.02 0.32
C THR A 370 2.58 20.35 0.52
N GLU A 371 1.93 20.83 -0.52
CA GLU A 371 0.52 21.12 -0.59
C GLU A 371 -0.02 20.79 -2.00
N GLY A 372 -1.31 21.02 -2.21
CA GLY A 372 -2.02 20.60 -3.42
C GLY A 372 -2.62 19.21 -3.28
N ARG A 373 -3.46 18.83 -4.24
CA ARG A 373 -4.26 17.60 -4.17
C ARG A 373 -3.40 16.34 -4.19
N GLN A 374 -2.28 16.38 -4.88
CA GLN A 374 -1.33 15.30 -5.08
C GLN A 374 0.01 15.58 -4.39
N CYS A 375 0.07 16.58 -3.51
CA CYS A 375 1.30 17.04 -2.89
C CYS A 375 2.34 17.46 -3.95
N GLU A 376 1.88 18.13 -5.01
CA GLU A 376 2.67 18.46 -6.19
C GLU A 376 3.44 19.78 -6.07
N ARG A 377 3.13 20.61 -5.08
CA ARG A 377 3.72 21.94 -4.87
C ARG A 377 4.20 22.09 -3.42
N CYS A 378 5.10 23.04 -3.18
CA CYS A 378 5.54 23.38 -1.83
C CYS A 378 4.59 24.41 -1.19
N LYS A 379 4.43 24.35 0.13
CA LYS A 379 3.69 25.33 0.90
C LYS A 379 4.32 26.72 0.79
N ALA A 380 3.52 27.77 1.00
CA ALA A 380 4.03 29.13 1.08
C ALA A 380 5.18 29.25 2.11
N GLY A 381 6.26 29.93 1.72
CA GLY A 381 7.50 30.01 2.50
C GLY A 381 8.48 28.85 2.27
N PHE A 382 8.15 27.92 1.38
CA PHE A 382 9.04 26.88 0.89
C PHE A 382 9.14 26.91 -0.64
N TYR A 383 10.28 26.50 -1.16
CA TYR A 383 10.51 26.35 -2.60
C TYR A 383 10.99 24.94 -2.92
N ARG A 384 10.81 24.56 -4.19
CA ARG A 384 11.22 23.26 -4.69
C ARG A 384 12.73 23.21 -4.83
N ASP A 385 13.37 22.24 -4.18
CA ASP A 385 14.82 22.01 -4.38
C ASP A 385 15.07 21.53 -5.82
N PRO A 386 15.73 22.32 -6.69
CA PRO A 386 15.93 21.93 -8.08
C PRO A 386 16.94 20.78 -8.23
N GLN A 387 17.73 20.52 -7.18
CA GLN A 387 18.81 19.54 -7.16
C GLN A 387 18.35 18.15 -6.67
N GLY A 388 17.18 18.06 -6.02
CA GLY A 388 16.65 16.85 -5.41
C GLY A 388 15.52 16.20 -6.22
N PRO A 389 15.26 14.89 -6.05
CA PRO A 389 14.13 14.26 -6.71
C PRO A 389 12.81 14.76 -6.13
N HIS A 390 11.80 14.85 -7.00
CA HIS A 390 10.48 15.35 -6.60
C HIS A 390 9.74 14.47 -5.58
N THR A 391 10.23 13.29 -5.24
CA THR A 391 9.59 12.42 -4.24
C THR A 391 10.34 12.42 -2.91
N ALA A 392 11.41 13.20 -2.80
CA ALA A 392 12.25 13.22 -1.60
C ALA A 392 11.57 13.92 -0.42
N PRO A 393 11.72 13.43 0.82
CA PRO A 393 11.19 14.10 2.01
C PRO A 393 11.65 15.55 2.19
N ASP A 394 12.84 15.90 1.72
CA ASP A 394 13.49 17.21 1.80
C ASP A 394 13.35 18.05 0.52
N SER A 395 12.47 17.63 -0.39
CA SER A 395 12.28 18.28 -1.69
C SER A 395 11.67 19.69 -1.61
N CYS A 396 11.12 20.12 -0.47
CA CYS A 396 10.69 21.49 -0.23
C CYS A 396 11.60 22.15 0.82
N LYS A 397 12.41 23.12 0.39
CA LYS A 397 13.36 23.87 1.23
C LYS A 397 12.75 25.18 1.69
N GLN A 398 13.04 25.58 2.91
CA GLN A 398 12.54 26.82 3.47
C GLN A 398 13.18 28.04 2.78
N CYS A 399 12.38 29.07 2.50
CA CYS A 399 12.91 30.36 2.04
C CYS A 399 13.83 30.96 3.10
N SER A 400 15.00 31.46 2.70
CA SER A 400 15.96 32.14 3.59
C SER A 400 16.12 33.61 3.20
N CYS A 401 15.00 34.33 3.10
CA CYS A 401 14.99 35.73 2.69
C CYS A 401 15.41 36.65 3.84
N HIS A 402 16.30 37.59 3.57
CA HIS A 402 16.79 38.55 4.55
C HIS A 402 15.68 39.55 4.89
N PRO A 403 15.23 39.64 6.16
CA PRO A 403 14.01 40.38 6.52
C PRO A 403 14.09 41.87 6.18
N THR A 404 15.28 42.47 6.25
CA THR A 404 15.49 43.89 5.95
C THR A 404 15.61 44.15 4.45
N GLY A 405 16.22 43.22 3.70
CA GLY A 405 16.60 43.42 2.30
C GLY A 405 15.57 42.88 1.29
N SER A 406 14.69 41.97 1.74
CA SER A 406 13.61 41.42 0.93
C SER A 406 12.32 42.23 1.06
N MET A 407 11.51 42.22 0.01
CA MET A 407 10.14 42.70 0.04
C MET A 407 9.28 41.71 0.87
N PRO A 408 8.25 42.20 1.59
CA PRO A 408 7.50 41.37 2.54
C PRO A 408 6.70 40.22 1.89
N PHE A 409 6.28 40.35 0.63
CA PHE A 409 5.54 39.30 -0.09
C PHE A 409 5.80 39.37 -1.61
N HIS A 410 5.70 38.22 -2.27
CA HIS A 410 5.64 38.11 -3.72
C HIS A 410 4.28 38.60 -4.24
N ALA A 411 4.28 39.53 -5.19
CA ALA A 411 3.09 40.26 -5.62
C ALA A 411 2.02 39.39 -6.30
N THR A 412 2.36 38.16 -6.69
CA THR A 412 1.49 37.26 -7.47
C THR A 412 0.82 36.16 -6.66
N ASP A 413 1.46 35.65 -5.60
CA ASP A 413 0.98 34.48 -4.84
C ASP A 413 1.15 34.62 -3.31
N GLY A 414 1.64 35.77 -2.82
CA GLY A 414 1.83 36.01 -1.38
C GLY A 414 2.95 35.17 -0.75
N SER A 415 3.80 34.51 -1.54
CA SER A 415 4.94 33.73 -1.05
C SER A 415 6.12 34.62 -0.62
N LEU A 416 7.02 34.10 0.22
CA LEU A 416 8.23 34.83 0.66
C LEU A 416 9.37 34.76 -0.38
N CYS A 417 9.42 33.68 -1.17
CA CYS A 417 10.39 33.47 -2.22
C CYS A 417 9.76 32.71 -3.38
N ASP A 418 10.36 32.78 -4.57
CA ASP A 418 9.90 32.07 -5.76
C ASP A 418 9.83 30.55 -5.50
N PRO A 419 8.65 29.91 -5.62
CA PRO A 419 8.47 28.49 -5.33
C PRO A 419 9.31 27.54 -6.20
N SER A 420 9.83 27.99 -7.34
CA SER A 420 10.60 27.17 -8.29
C SER A 420 12.11 27.15 -8.02
N ASN A 421 12.66 28.22 -7.45
CA ASN A 421 14.11 28.41 -7.32
C ASN A 421 14.56 28.98 -5.97
N GLY A 422 13.64 29.46 -5.14
CA GLY A 422 13.92 29.97 -3.80
C GLY A 422 14.46 31.41 -3.75
N ASN A 423 14.49 32.11 -4.88
CA ASN A 423 14.96 33.49 -4.93
C ASN A 423 13.95 34.43 -4.27
N CYS A 424 14.46 35.31 -3.42
CA CYS A 424 13.69 36.34 -2.75
C CYS A 424 13.55 37.58 -3.66
N ILE A 425 12.45 38.32 -3.52
CA ILE A 425 12.33 39.63 -4.17
C ILE A 425 13.07 40.65 -3.33
N CYS A 426 14.10 41.25 -3.90
CA CYS A 426 14.93 42.23 -3.21
C CYS A 426 14.40 43.66 -3.36
N LYS A 427 14.64 44.47 -2.32
CA LYS A 427 14.42 45.92 -2.34
C LYS A 427 15.38 46.61 -3.31
N PRO A 428 15.12 47.87 -3.72
CA PRO A 428 16.01 48.62 -4.60
C PRO A 428 17.46 48.67 -4.07
N GLY A 429 18.43 48.45 -4.95
CA GLY A 429 19.85 48.45 -4.57
C GLY A 429 20.34 47.18 -3.83
N VAL A 430 19.46 46.23 -3.51
CA VAL A 430 19.79 44.97 -2.82
C VAL A 430 19.85 43.81 -3.80
N GLY A 431 20.79 42.88 -3.61
CA GLY A 431 20.98 41.72 -4.47
C GLY A 431 21.36 40.44 -3.70
N GLY A 432 21.58 39.36 -4.44
CA GLY A 432 21.75 38.01 -3.90
C GLY A 432 20.43 37.24 -3.83
N ALA A 433 20.50 35.89 -3.84
CA ALA A 433 19.31 35.03 -3.81
C ALA A 433 18.48 35.23 -2.53
N GLN A 434 19.13 35.67 -1.44
CA GLN A 434 18.53 35.93 -0.13
C GLN A 434 18.32 37.41 0.15
N CYS A 435 18.69 38.32 -0.77
CA CYS A 435 18.65 39.79 -0.56
C CYS A 435 19.43 40.27 0.67
N ASP A 436 20.59 39.65 0.91
CA ASP A 436 21.44 39.81 2.09
C ASP A 436 22.58 40.81 1.89
N ARG A 437 22.72 41.39 0.70
CA ARG A 437 23.82 42.30 0.35
C ARG A 437 23.40 43.39 -0.63
N CYS A 438 24.12 44.50 -0.65
CA CYS A 438 23.94 45.51 -1.68
C CYS A 438 24.45 45.03 -3.04
N MET A 439 23.81 45.48 -4.11
CA MET A 439 24.31 45.31 -5.47
C MET A 439 25.59 46.12 -5.67
N VAL A 440 26.36 45.77 -6.70
CA VAL A 440 27.52 46.56 -7.13
C VAL A 440 27.09 48.00 -7.41
N GLY A 441 27.83 48.98 -6.87
CA GLY A 441 27.49 50.41 -6.95
C GLY A 441 26.48 50.90 -5.90
N TYR A 442 26.14 50.08 -4.89
CA TYR A 442 25.26 50.43 -3.78
C TYR A 442 25.87 50.05 -2.43
N TRP A 443 25.50 50.77 -1.36
CA TRP A 443 26.02 50.58 0.00
C TRP A 443 24.97 50.77 1.09
N GLY A 444 25.26 50.26 2.29
CA GLY A 444 24.49 50.51 3.50
C GLY A 444 23.08 49.90 3.48
N LEU A 445 22.99 48.57 3.60
CA LEU A 445 21.70 47.85 3.64
C LEU A 445 20.82 48.32 4.83
N HIS A 446 19.64 48.87 4.53
CA HIS A 446 18.67 49.34 5.54
C HIS A 446 17.22 49.06 5.12
N GLU A 447 16.24 49.52 5.91
CA GLU A 447 14.81 49.18 5.75
C GLU A 447 14.20 49.52 4.37
N TYR A 448 14.82 50.39 3.57
CA TYR A 448 14.35 50.78 2.24
C TYR A 448 15.23 50.25 1.09
N GLY A 449 16.22 49.42 1.39
CA GLY A 449 17.18 48.90 0.41
C GLY A 449 18.60 49.40 0.65
N CYS A 450 19.36 49.58 -0.42
CA CYS A 450 20.70 50.17 -0.38
C CYS A 450 20.76 51.51 -1.10
N ARG A 451 21.68 52.38 -0.67
CA ARG A 451 21.88 53.70 -1.26
C ARG A 451 22.87 53.61 -2.43
N PRO A 452 22.65 54.32 -3.55
CA PRO A 452 23.63 54.36 -4.63
C PRO A 452 24.91 55.04 -4.15
N CYS A 453 26.04 54.63 -4.73
CA CYS A 453 27.34 55.21 -4.42
C CYS A 453 27.61 56.48 -5.21
N ASP A 454 28.12 57.50 -4.54
CA ASP A 454 28.53 58.77 -5.14
C ASP A 454 30.01 58.71 -5.59
N CYS A 455 30.36 57.67 -6.35
CA CYS A 455 31.72 57.38 -6.81
C CYS A 455 31.78 57.30 -8.34
N ALA A 456 32.93 57.63 -8.93
CA ALA A 456 33.17 57.45 -10.37
C ALA A 456 33.34 55.96 -10.78
N GLY A 457 33.43 55.06 -9.79
CA GLY A 457 33.54 53.61 -9.94
C GLY A 457 32.84 52.89 -8.78
N ASP A 458 33.26 51.66 -8.45
CA ASP A 458 32.68 50.88 -7.36
C ASP A 458 33.04 51.44 -5.97
N CYS A 459 32.27 51.02 -4.97
CA CYS A 459 32.35 51.47 -3.59
C CYS A 459 32.27 50.27 -2.63
N ASP A 460 32.74 50.45 -1.39
CA ASP A 460 32.55 49.46 -0.34
C ASP A 460 31.05 49.32 0.02
N PRO A 461 30.47 48.09 0.03
CA PRO A 461 29.04 47.89 0.25
C PRO A 461 28.57 48.16 1.69
N VAL A 462 29.48 48.32 2.65
CA VAL A 462 29.19 48.60 4.07
C VAL A 462 29.41 50.08 4.39
N THR A 463 30.55 50.64 4.00
CA THR A 463 30.94 52.02 4.35
C THR A 463 30.59 53.06 3.28
N GLY A 464 30.47 52.65 2.02
CA GLY A 464 30.24 53.55 0.88
C GLY A 464 31.50 54.23 0.34
N ASP A 465 32.69 53.87 0.83
CA ASP A 465 33.95 54.48 0.41
C ASP A 465 34.32 54.10 -1.03
N CYS A 466 34.79 55.08 -1.82
CA CYS A 466 35.13 54.86 -3.22
C CYS A 466 36.43 54.06 -3.40
N MET A 467 36.38 53.07 -4.29
CA MET A 467 37.55 52.27 -4.65
C MET A 467 38.30 52.94 -5.82
N TYR A 468 39.39 53.65 -5.55
CA TYR A 468 40.27 54.22 -6.59
C TYR A 468 41.41 53.24 -6.94
N GLY A 469 41.49 52.81 -8.20
CA GLY A 469 42.67 52.09 -8.70
C GLY A 469 43.86 53.02 -8.88
N SER A 470 45.03 52.64 -8.37
CA SER A 470 46.32 53.30 -8.66
C SER A 470 47.40 52.30 -9.11
N ASP A 471 48.06 52.71 -10.20
CA ASP A 471 49.46 52.52 -10.63
C ASP A 471 49.93 51.29 -11.42
N LEU A 472 50.20 51.57 -12.70
CA LEU A 472 51.35 51.08 -13.47
C LEU A 472 52.67 51.47 -12.75
N GLU A 473 53.59 50.53 -12.53
CA GLU A 473 55.02 50.68 -12.89
C GLU A 473 55.85 49.39 -12.73
N LEU A 474 56.96 49.34 -13.48
CA LEU A 474 57.87 48.24 -13.79
C LEU A 474 59.12 48.31 -12.88
N TYR A 475 59.71 47.17 -12.43
CA TYR A 475 61.17 46.83 -12.35
C TYR A 475 61.49 45.71 -11.31
N ASN A 476 62.50 44.89 -11.63
CA ASN A 476 62.95 43.63 -10.98
C ASN A 476 63.94 43.82 -9.79
N LEU A 477 64.04 42.85 -8.85
CA LEU A 477 65.24 42.00 -8.52
C LEU A 477 65.24 41.33 -7.10
N ASP A 478 65.60 40.04 -7.08
CA ASP A 478 66.34 39.20 -6.10
C ASP A 478 65.95 38.99 -4.60
N GLY A 479 65.71 37.71 -4.23
CA GLY A 479 66.68 36.87 -3.49
C GLY A 479 66.75 36.78 -1.94
N ASN A 480 66.01 35.82 -1.34
CA ASN A 480 66.41 34.80 -0.34
C ASN A 480 66.52 35.03 1.21
N THR A 481 65.62 34.33 1.97
CA THR A 481 65.68 33.64 3.32
C THR A 481 66.17 34.36 4.61
N SER A 482 65.66 34.15 5.84
CA SER A 482 64.75 33.18 6.50
C SER A 482 64.34 33.66 7.93
N ASP A 483 63.03 33.60 8.26
CA ASP A 483 62.29 33.46 9.55
C ASP A 483 62.59 34.29 10.85
N PRO A 484 61.60 34.56 11.76
CA PRO A 484 60.13 34.38 11.67
C PRO A 484 59.22 35.55 12.20
N VAL A 485 57.91 35.49 11.87
CA VAL A 485 56.69 35.98 12.60
C VAL A 485 56.40 37.51 12.57
N ARG A 486 55.25 38.08 12.10
CA ARG A 486 53.85 37.60 11.91
C ARG A 486 52.92 38.62 11.19
N ILE A 487 51.79 38.11 10.66
CA ILE A 487 50.44 38.74 10.40
C ILE A 487 50.28 39.53 9.07
N PHE A 488 49.43 39.22 8.08
CA PHE A 488 48.51 38.12 7.71
C PHE A 488 48.33 38.21 6.17
N SER A 489 48.48 37.10 5.44
CA SER A 489 47.81 36.91 4.14
C SER A 489 47.57 35.41 3.95
N PRO A 490 46.32 34.94 4.13
CA PRO A 490 45.91 33.65 3.63
C PRO A 490 45.65 33.80 2.12
N HIS A 491 46.65 33.44 1.32
CA HIS A 491 46.35 32.66 0.12
C HIS A 491 45.53 31.44 0.57
N GLU A 492 44.42 31.19 -0.11
CA GLU A 492 44.03 29.86 -0.63
C GLU A 492 42.65 29.96 -1.32
N LEU A 493 42.53 30.83 -2.34
CA LEU A 493 41.50 30.61 -3.37
C LEU A 493 42.08 29.63 -4.38
N PHE A 494 41.86 28.36 -4.05
CA PHE A 494 42.02 27.23 -4.93
C PHE A 494 41.32 27.50 -6.26
N SER A 495 42.12 27.32 -7.31
CA SER A 495 41.70 27.20 -8.70
C SER A 495 40.68 26.07 -8.88
N ALA A 496 39.93 26.14 -9.98
CA ALA A 496 39.41 24.94 -10.64
C ALA A 496 40.59 24.08 -11.14
N PHE A 497 41.24 23.37 -10.21
CA PHE A 497 42.24 22.34 -10.45
C PHE A 497 42.14 21.28 -9.35
N HIS A 498 40.97 20.66 -9.21
CA HIS A 498 40.72 19.35 -8.57
C HIS A 498 39.22 19.06 -8.80
N TYR A 499 38.77 18.68 -10.00
CA TYR A 499 38.64 17.28 -10.41
C TYR A 499 38.59 17.22 -11.95
N SER A 500 39.75 17.24 -12.63
CA SER A 500 39.86 16.71 -13.99
C SER A 500 40.09 15.20 -14.00
N GLU A 501 40.21 14.57 -12.83
CA GLU A 501 40.60 13.15 -12.69
C GLU A 501 39.43 12.15 -12.77
N LYS A 502 38.25 12.56 -13.24
CA LYS A 502 37.11 11.63 -13.39
C LYS A 502 36.42 11.64 -14.76
N CYS A 503 37.03 12.23 -15.79
CA CYS A 503 36.55 12.11 -17.16
C CYS A 503 37.60 11.49 -18.08
N GLU A 504 37.54 10.17 -18.20
CA GLU A 504 38.31 9.41 -19.18
C GLU A 504 37.64 9.48 -20.56
N CYS A 505 38.04 10.44 -21.38
CA CYS A 505 37.70 10.39 -22.81
C CYS A 505 38.66 9.44 -23.52
N LYS A 506 38.12 8.48 -24.28
CA LYS A 506 38.93 7.56 -25.09
C LYS A 506 39.59 8.35 -26.23
N GLU A 507 40.84 8.76 -26.03
CA GLU A 507 41.56 9.55 -27.02
C GLU A 507 41.79 8.74 -28.30
N GLN A 508 41.45 9.33 -29.45
CA GLN A 508 41.73 8.70 -30.73
C GLN A 508 43.22 8.80 -31.06
N THR A 509 43.91 7.67 -31.06
CA THR A 509 45.33 7.59 -31.44
C THR A 509 45.48 7.61 -32.95
N LEU A 510 46.46 8.35 -33.46
CA LEU A 510 46.82 8.35 -34.88
C LEU A 510 47.59 7.07 -35.21
N THR A 511 46.92 5.91 -35.17
CA THR A 511 47.55 4.58 -35.33
C THR A 511 47.77 4.19 -36.79
N ASN A 512 46.91 4.63 -37.73
CA ASN A 512 47.02 4.30 -39.15
C ASN A 512 46.60 5.48 -40.05
N SER A 513 47.46 5.85 -41.01
CA SER A 513 47.23 6.92 -41.99
C SER A 513 45.99 6.67 -42.85
N LYS A 514 45.72 5.42 -43.26
CA LYS A 514 44.51 5.05 -44.00
C LYS A 514 43.25 5.26 -43.16
N LEU A 515 43.30 4.93 -41.86
CA LEU A 515 42.14 5.07 -40.97
C LEU A 515 41.77 6.54 -40.73
N PHE A 516 42.76 7.43 -40.61
CA PHE A 516 42.52 8.87 -40.49
C PHE A 516 41.81 9.43 -41.74
N CYS A 517 42.23 9.00 -42.93
CA CYS A 517 41.63 9.44 -44.20
C CYS A 517 40.25 8.82 -44.49
N THR A 518 39.93 7.65 -43.94
CA THR A 518 38.58 7.06 -44.08
C THR A 518 37.51 7.74 -43.23
N MET A 519 37.90 8.56 -42.24
CA MET A 519 36.94 9.25 -41.36
C MET A 519 36.26 10.45 -42.03
N ASN A 520 36.78 10.95 -43.15
CA ASN A 520 36.20 12.04 -43.95
C ASN A 520 35.85 13.29 -43.12
N TYR A 521 36.87 13.93 -42.52
CA TYR A 521 36.68 15.14 -41.73
C TYR A 521 36.30 16.33 -42.62
N ALA A 522 35.34 17.14 -42.18
CA ALA A 522 34.89 18.32 -42.93
C ALA A 522 35.89 19.48 -42.84
N TYR A 523 36.68 19.55 -41.77
CA TYR A 523 37.71 20.55 -41.56
C TYR A 523 38.84 20.03 -40.67
N VAL A 524 40.04 20.61 -40.85
CA VAL A 524 41.23 20.39 -40.03
C VAL A 524 41.88 21.74 -39.72
N LEU A 525 41.90 22.11 -38.44
CA LEU A 525 42.28 23.44 -37.97
C LEU A 525 43.33 23.38 -36.86
N LYS A 526 44.19 24.39 -36.80
CA LYS A 526 44.93 24.78 -35.59
C LYS A 526 44.16 25.90 -34.90
N VAL A 527 43.70 25.65 -33.68
CA VAL A 527 42.91 26.62 -32.91
C VAL A 527 43.53 26.86 -31.53
N LYS A 528 43.35 28.06 -30.99
CA LYS A 528 43.57 28.36 -29.56
C LYS A 528 42.21 28.58 -28.92
N VAL A 529 41.86 27.76 -27.92
CA VAL A 529 40.59 27.92 -27.21
C VAL A 529 40.68 29.19 -26.37
N LEU A 530 39.67 30.05 -26.48
CA LEU A 530 39.58 31.30 -25.74
C LEU A 530 38.76 31.09 -24.46
N THR A 531 37.54 30.60 -24.64
CA THR A 531 36.56 30.38 -23.57
C THR A 531 35.68 29.18 -23.93
N ALA A 532 35.14 28.51 -22.93
CA ALA A 532 34.18 27.43 -23.10
C ALA A 532 32.97 27.74 -22.21
N HIS A 533 31.78 27.71 -22.79
CA HIS A 533 30.54 28.07 -22.12
C HIS A 533 29.57 26.91 -22.17
N ASP A 534 29.00 26.58 -21.02
CA ASP A 534 27.87 25.69 -20.91
C ASP A 534 26.57 26.47 -21.14
N LYS A 535 25.79 26.07 -22.14
CA LYS A 535 24.47 26.66 -22.46
C LYS A 535 23.31 25.78 -21.97
N GLY A 536 23.58 24.80 -21.11
CA GLY A 536 22.62 23.88 -20.49
C GLY A 536 22.12 22.75 -21.40
N SER A 537 22.03 22.97 -22.72
CA SER A 537 21.64 21.95 -23.71
C SER A 537 22.80 21.45 -24.59
N HIS A 538 23.88 22.22 -24.69
CA HIS A 538 25.10 21.92 -25.43
C HIS A 538 26.23 22.82 -24.93
N ALA A 539 27.48 22.41 -25.19
CA ALA A 539 28.64 23.26 -24.98
C ALA A 539 28.92 24.14 -26.21
N GLU A 540 29.36 25.36 -25.96
CA GLU A 540 29.92 26.24 -26.99
C GLU A 540 31.37 26.60 -26.62
N VAL A 541 32.31 26.21 -27.48
CA VAL A 541 33.73 26.47 -27.27
C VAL A 541 34.17 27.53 -28.27
N GLU A 542 34.44 28.74 -27.78
CA GLU A 542 34.99 29.81 -28.62
C GLU A 542 36.49 29.61 -28.81
N ALA A 543 36.91 29.54 -30.07
CA ALA A 543 38.30 29.32 -30.41
C ALA A 543 38.77 30.29 -31.50
N LYS A 544 40.04 30.71 -31.40
CA LYS A 544 40.70 31.49 -32.44
C LYS A 544 41.44 30.56 -33.39
N VAL A 545 41.01 30.51 -34.66
CA VAL A 545 41.67 29.77 -35.74
C VAL A 545 42.98 30.46 -36.09
N GLN A 546 44.09 29.81 -35.76
CA GLN A 546 45.43 30.29 -36.09
C GLN A 546 45.87 29.81 -37.48
N LYS A 547 45.46 28.60 -37.89
CA LYS A 547 45.80 28.04 -39.21
C LYS A 547 44.73 27.05 -39.68
N VAL A 548 44.34 27.15 -40.96
CA VAL A 548 43.49 26.17 -41.64
C VAL A 548 44.42 25.21 -42.40
N LEU A 549 44.28 23.90 -42.16
CA LEU A 549 45.14 22.87 -42.79
C LEU A 549 44.42 22.15 -43.92
N SER A 550 43.12 21.91 -43.76
CA SER A 550 42.22 21.41 -44.80
C SER A 550 40.80 21.81 -44.41
N HIS A 551 39.94 22.04 -45.41
CA HIS A 551 38.52 22.31 -45.21
C HIS A 551 37.78 21.90 -46.48
N ASN A 552 36.54 21.45 -46.32
CA ASN A 552 35.67 21.14 -47.44
C ASN A 552 35.39 22.40 -48.27
N THR A 553 35.24 22.27 -49.60
CA THR A 553 34.98 23.37 -50.53
C THR A 553 33.70 24.16 -50.21
N ARG A 554 32.73 23.55 -49.50
CA ARG A 554 31.52 24.25 -49.04
C ARG A 554 31.74 25.15 -47.82
N LEU A 555 32.80 24.92 -47.04
CA LEU A 555 33.12 25.67 -45.83
C LEU A 555 34.20 26.72 -46.14
N LYS A 556 33.85 28.00 -46.22
CA LYS A 556 34.84 29.09 -46.42
C LYS A 556 35.46 29.52 -45.09
N LEU A 557 36.19 28.61 -44.43
CA LEU A 557 36.84 28.89 -43.14
C LEU A 557 38.12 29.73 -43.33
N GLN A 558 38.19 30.88 -42.66
CA GLN A 558 39.36 31.77 -42.63
C GLN A 558 39.94 31.87 -41.21
N ARG A 559 41.09 32.56 -41.06
CA ARG A 559 41.64 32.86 -39.73
C ARG A 559 40.72 33.85 -39.01
N GLY A 560 40.29 33.52 -37.79
CA GLY A 560 39.29 34.32 -37.07
C GLY A 560 38.77 33.61 -35.82
N ARG A 561 37.76 34.18 -35.17
CA ARG A 561 37.03 33.49 -34.08
C ARG A 561 35.99 32.56 -34.70
N VAL A 562 35.91 31.34 -34.16
CA VAL A 562 34.91 30.34 -34.53
C VAL A 562 34.38 29.70 -33.26
N THR A 563 33.14 29.23 -33.33
CA THR A 563 32.53 28.44 -32.25
C THR A 563 32.55 26.98 -32.64
N LEU A 564 33.18 26.16 -31.80
CA LEU A 564 33.17 24.70 -31.90
C LEU A 564 32.07 24.16 -30.99
N TYR A 565 31.34 23.16 -31.48
CA TYR A 565 30.18 22.58 -30.80
C TYR A 565 30.46 21.12 -30.43
N PRO A 566 30.83 20.82 -29.18
CA PRO A 566 31.01 19.46 -28.71
C PRO A 566 29.67 18.70 -28.62
N GLU A 567 29.54 17.56 -29.30
CA GLU A 567 28.26 16.83 -29.43
C GLU A 567 27.94 15.93 -28.22
N SER A 568 28.94 15.51 -27.44
CA SER A 568 28.72 14.60 -26.31
C SER A 568 28.58 15.37 -25.00
N TRP A 569 27.33 15.65 -24.61
CA TRP A 569 26.98 16.15 -23.27
C TRP A 569 26.54 14.99 -22.39
N THR A 570 27.30 14.66 -21.35
CA THR A 570 26.87 13.68 -20.34
C THR A 570 26.27 14.38 -19.13
N THR A 571 25.42 13.69 -18.36
CA THR A 571 24.76 14.20 -17.13
C THR A 571 25.73 14.56 -15.98
N ARG A 572 27.04 14.52 -16.23
CA ARG A 572 28.11 14.93 -15.31
C ARG A 572 28.95 16.12 -15.84
N GLY A 573 28.52 16.79 -16.91
CA GLY A 573 29.17 18.00 -17.44
C GLY A 573 30.47 17.78 -18.21
N CYS A 574 30.76 16.55 -18.67
CA CYS A 574 31.96 16.28 -19.47
C CYS A 574 31.66 16.25 -20.98
N THR A 575 32.49 16.97 -21.75
CA THR A 575 32.51 16.96 -23.21
C THR A 575 33.70 16.15 -23.72
N CYS A 576 33.46 15.19 -24.62
CA CYS A 576 34.54 14.41 -25.24
C CYS A 576 34.61 14.72 -26.75
N PRO A 577 35.74 15.26 -27.25
CA PRO A 577 37.03 15.53 -26.59
C PRO A 577 37.06 16.82 -25.75
N ILE A 578 37.87 16.83 -24.68
CA ILE A 578 38.00 17.98 -23.77
C ILE A 578 38.84 19.10 -24.40
N LEU A 579 38.28 20.31 -24.46
CA LEU A 579 38.91 21.51 -25.03
C LEU A 579 39.09 22.58 -23.96
N ASN A 580 40.28 22.65 -23.36
CA ASN A 580 40.54 23.57 -22.26
C ASN A 580 40.85 24.99 -22.75
N PRO A 581 40.26 26.05 -22.14
CA PRO A 581 40.61 27.44 -22.41
C PRO A 581 42.12 27.71 -22.29
N GLY A 582 42.65 28.55 -23.17
CA GLY A 582 44.07 28.93 -23.20
C GLY A 582 44.98 27.96 -23.95
N VAL A 583 44.56 26.70 -24.18
CA VAL A 583 45.37 25.66 -24.83
C VAL A 583 45.19 25.69 -26.36
N GLN A 584 46.26 25.34 -27.09
CA GLN A 584 46.25 25.19 -28.54
C GLN A 584 46.01 23.74 -28.94
N TYR A 585 45.09 23.50 -29.87
CA TYR A 585 44.73 22.17 -30.34
C TYR A 585 44.81 22.06 -31.87
N LEU A 586 45.14 20.86 -32.34
CA LEU A 586 44.81 20.40 -33.69
C LEU A 586 43.44 19.72 -33.62
N VAL A 587 42.47 20.26 -34.36
CA VAL A 587 41.08 19.77 -34.38
C VAL A 587 40.72 19.36 -35.80
N ALA A 588 40.39 18.08 -36.00
CA ALA A 588 39.75 17.58 -37.20
C ALA A 588 38.34 17.11 -36.87
N GLY A 589 37.33 17.81 -37.39
CA GLY A 589 35.93 17.64 -37.00
C GLY A 589 34.98 17.47 -38.18
N HIS A 590 33.70 17.33 -37.87
CA HIS A 590 32.64 17.13 -38.86
C HIS A 590 31.71 18.35 -38.88
N LEU A 591 30.90 18.47 -39.93
CA LEU A 591 29.92 19.55 -40.06
C LEU A 591 28.52 18.99 -39.81
N ASP A 592 27.73 19.67 -38.99
CA ASP A 592 26.29 19.41 -38.92
C ASP A 592 25.61 19.92 -40.20
N ARG A 593 25.12 19.01 -41.05
CA ARG A 593 24.45 19.36 -42.31
C ARG A 593 23.12 20.09 -42.12
N LYS A 594 22.49 20.03 -40.94
CA LYS A 594 21.18 20.65 -40.68
C LYS A 594 21.29 22.06 -40.10
N GLN A 595 22.36 22.36 -39.36
CA GLN A 595 22.51 23.64 -38.62
C GLN A 595 23.78 24.43 -38.98
N ASP A 596 24.59 23.93 -39.93
CA ASP A 596 25.87 24.52 -40.38
C ASP A 596 26.87 24.80 -39.25
N ARG A 597 26.91 23.88 -38.26
CA ARG A 597 27.74 23.98 -37.05
C ARG A 597 29.01 23.15 -37.16
N LEU A 598 30.14 23.71 -36.70
CA LEU A 598 31.42 23.01 -36.59
C LEU A 598 31.37 22.04 -35.40
N LEU A 599 31.00 20.78 -35.67
CA LEU A 599 30.85 19.76 -34.64
C LEU A 599 32.19 19.12 -34.28
N VAL A 600 32.36 18.89 -32.99
CA VAL A 600 33.46 18.10 -32.43
C VAL A 600 32.86 16.98 -31.58
N ASN A 601 33.11 15.73 -31.92
CA ASN A 601 32.53 14.58 -31.24
C ASN A 601 33.58 13.49 -31.02
N MET A 602 33.19 12.35 -30.46
CA MET A 602 34.14 11.26 -30.17
C MET A 602 34.78 10.63 -31.40
N LYS A 603 34.27 10.89 -32.61
CA LYS A 603 34.88 10.47 -33.88
C LYS A 603 35.84 11.52 -34.44
N SER A 604 35.85 12.72 -33.85
CA SER A 604 36.71 13.83 -34.24
C SER A 604 38.10 13.66 -33.65
N PHE A 605 39.13 14.01 -34.42
CA PHE A 605 40.51 13.93 -33.96
C PHE A 605 40.94 15.24 -33.31
N VAL A 606 41.11 15.23 -31.98
CA VAL A 606 41.53 16.39 -31.20
C VAL A 606 42.78 16.04 -30.40
N LYS A 607 43.85 16.79 -30.62
CA LYS A 607 45.10 16.64 -29.85
C LYS A 607 45.75 17.99 -29.55
N PRO A 608 46.38 18.16 -28.37
CA PRO A 608 47.18 19.35 -28.09
C PRO A 608 48.20 19.59 -29.19
N TRP A 609 48.33 20.85 -29.62
CA TRP A 609 49.15 21.19 -30.76
C TRP A 609 50.63 20.92 -30.49
N LYS A 610 51.25 20.09 -31.34
CA LYS A 610 52.71 19.94 -31.45
C LYS A 610 53.13 20.19 -32.90
N ALA A 611 54.20 20.95 -33.10
CA ALA A 611 54.67 21.30 -34.45
C ALA A 611 55.05 20.07 -35.29
N SER A 612 55.47 18.97 -34.66
CA SER A 612 55.72 17.68 -35.32
C SER A 612 54.44 16.98 -35.77
N LEU A 613 53.38 17.01 -34.94
CA LEU A 613 52.07 16.44 -35.27
C LEU A 613 51.41 17.20 -36.43
N GLY A 614 51.43 18.53 -36.40
CA GLY A 614 50.90 19.36 -37.48
C GLY A 614 51.58 19.08 -38.83
N ARG A 615 52.90 18.90 -38.85
CA ARG A 615 53.65 18.51 -40.06
C ARG A 615 53.27 17.11 -40.56
N LYS A 616 53.12 16.13 -39.66
CA LYS A 616 52.68 14.77 -40.00
C LYS A 616 51.27 14.77 -40.62
N VAL A 617 50.31 15.46 -40.00
CA VAL A 617 48.93 15.52 -40.52
C VAL A 617 48.84 16.27 -41.85
N LEU A 618 49.58 17.37 -42.03
CA LEU A 618 49.65 18.07 -43.31
C LEU A 618 50.22 17.16 -44.42
N THR A 619 51.21 16.33 -44.11
CA THR A 619 51.80 15.37 -45.07
C THR A 619 50.82 14.26 -45.42
N LEU A 620 50.05 13.77 -44.43
CA LEU A 620 49.00 12.76 -44.62
C LEU A 620 47.86 13.28 -45.51
N LEU A 621 47.38 14.50 -45.24
CA LEU A 621 46.32 15.13 -46.03
C LEU A 621 46.74 15.33 -47.49
N LYS A 622 48.02 15.60 -47.77
CA LYS A 622 48.53 15.79 -49.13
C LYS A 622 48.83 14.48 -49.89
N LYS A 623 49.18 13.39 -49.19
CA LYS A 623 49.67 12.15 -49.83
C LYS A 623 48.73 10.95 -49.75
N SER A 624 47.79 10.92 -48.79
CA SER A 624 47.04 9.70 -48.46
C SER A 624 45.53 9.89 -48.34
N CYS A 625 45.05 11.12 -48.19
CA CYS A 625 43.62 11.42 -48.16
C CYS A 625 43.20 12.07 -49.49
N ASN A 626 42.30 11.45 -50.25
CA ASN A 626 41.66 12.08 -51.42
C ASN A 626 40.41 12.83 -50.96
N TRP A 627 40.59 14.00 -50.34
CA TRP A 627 39.50 14.86 -49.85
C TRP A 627 39.40 16.17 -50.61
#